data_AF-A0A3D4BAC3-F1
#
_entry.id   AF-A0A3D4BAC3-F1
#
_cell.length_a   1.000
_cell.length_b   1.000
_cell.length_c   1.000
_cell.angle_alpha   90.00
_cell.angle_beta   90.00
_cell.angle_gamma   90.00
#
_symmetry.space_group_name_H-M   'P 1'
#
loop_
_entity.id
_entity.type
_entity.pdbx_description
1 polymer ?
#
loop_
_entity_poly.entity_id
_entity_poly.type
_entity_poly.pdbx_seq_one_letter_code
_entity_poly.pdbx_strand_id
1 'polypeptide(L)'
;MTGDGTPTGDLGGDGNLDILDVISLINIILGQGPTPTPGSQSFQAADVNSDGALNILDIVALVNLILNPSPPGKTIAHITATVYVGLDPVQTLENRRQRVPVSLTTDAPVAGFQMTVRYDPSAIRLLEPEPTDRLGDLSMEWSDIEGVMQILIYSTTGQPIQPGQMPIVFIPVDLLTQEGTLTLDQFIAANPQAGSLPVTITTGQLRVSTLPAVFSLGANRPNPFNPSTTITFEVPQAAHITLTIYNILGQEVVRLIDEQRSPGRYEVAWNGRNAQGAGVSTGIYMYRLISSTGFAEAKRMTLLK
;
A
#
# COMPACT_ATOMS: atom_id res chain seq x y z
N MET A 1 3.02 36.88 -13.85
CA MET A 1 3.16 38.04 -12.96
C MET A 1 1.80 38.27 -12.35
N THR A 2 1.74 38.29 -11.03
CA THR A 2 0.52 38.62 -10.26
C THR A 2 0.20 40.12 -10.42
N GLY A 3 -0.92 40.57 -9.85
CA GLY A 3 -1.38 41.96 -9.96
C GLY A 3 -0.43 43.04 -9.43
N ASP A 4 0.62 42.70 -8.68
CA ASP A 4 1.61 43.64 -8.13
C ASP A 4 3.01 43.53 -8.76
N GLY A 5 3.19 42.64 -9.73
CA GLY A 5 4.47 42.41 -10.40
C GLY A 5 5.33 41.30 -9.80
N THR A 6 4.90 40.62 -8.73
CA THR A 6 5.58 39.40 -8.26
C THR A 6 5.44 38.25 -9.27
N PRO A 7 6.47 37.40 -9.45
CA PRO A 7 6.37 36.22 -10.29
C PRO A 7 5.26 35.27 -9.82
N THR A 8 4.53 34.65 -10.75
CA THR A 8 3.64 33.55 -10.40
C THR A 8 4.49 32.38 -9.89
N GLY A 9 4.13 31.77 -8.77
CA GLY A 9 4.92 30.74 -8.11
C GLY A 9 5.83 31.22 -6.99
N ASP A 10 6.08 32.53 -6.85
CA ASP A 10 6.90 33.10 -5.77
C ASP A 10 6.03 33.21 -4.51
N LEU A 11 6.14 32.20 -3.65
CA LEU A 11 5.36 32.06 -2.42
C LEU A 11 6.07 32.73 -1.23
N GLY A 12 7.39 32.92 -1.31
CA GLY A 12 8.19 33.65 -0.34
C GLY A 12 8.11 35.17 -0.46
N GLY A 13 7.73 35.68 -1.64
CA GLY A 13 7.70 37.10 -1.98
C GLY A 13 9.09 37.73 -2.09
N ASP A 14 10.11 36.92 -2.36
CA ASP A 14 11.51 37.36 -2.42
C ASP A 14 11.98 37.71 -3.85
N GLY A 15 11.10 37.50 -4.83
CA GLY A 15 11.33 37.77 -6.25
C GLY A 15 12.02 36.64 -7.02
N ASN A 16 12.39 35.55 -6.35
CA ASN A 16 12.99 34.37 -6.97
C ASN A 16 11.97 33.24 -7.08
N LEU A 17 12.22 32.31 -8.01
CA LEU A 17 11.50 31.04 -8.07
C LEU A 17 12.50 29.92 -7.75
N ASP A 18 12.32 29.25 -6.62
CA ASP A 18 13.22 28.18 -6.20
C ASP A 18 12.54 27.06 -5.41
N ILE A 19 13.34 26.17 -4.82
CA ILE A 19 12.85 24.99 -4.10
C ILE A 19 12.05 25.35 -2.83
N LEU A 20 12.29 26.52 -2.22
CA LEU A 20 11.56 26.98 -1.04
C LEU A 20 10.10 27.30 -1.38
N ASP A 21 9.84 27.77 -2.59
CA ASP A 21 8.47 27.96 -3.08
C ASP A 21 7.74 26.64 -3.23
N VAL A 22 8.42 25.63 -3.80
CA VAL A 22 7.87 24.27 -3.93
C VAL A 22 7.52 23.71 -2.56
N ILE A 23 8.41 23.83 -1.58
CA ILE A 23 8.16 23.38 -0.19
C ILE A 23 6.97 24.14 0.42
N SER A 24 6.86 25.44 0.18
CA SER A 24 5.75 26.24 0.69
C SER A 24 4.41 25.79 0.12
N LEU A 25 4.36 25.49 -1.18
CA LEU A 25 3.17 24.97 -1.85
C LEU A 25 2.77 23.58 -1.34
N ILE A 26 3.75 22.70 -1.12
CA ILE A 26 3.53 21.37 -0.52
C ILE A 26 2.88 21.50 0.85
N ASN A 27 3.40 22.39 1.71
CA ASN A 27 2.85 22.60 3.04
C ASN A 27 1.41 23.13 2.99
N ILE A 28 1.09 23.99 2.02
CA ILE A 28 -0.29 24.47 1.81
C ILE A 28 -1.20 23.30 1.42
N ILE A 29 -0.80 22.48 0.44
CA ILE A 29 -1.60 21.35 -0.07
C ILE A 29 -1.82 20.30 1.01
N LEU A 30 -0.79 19.97 1.79
CA LEU A 30 -0.85 18.99 2.87
C LEU A 30 -1.51 19.51 4.15
N GLY A 31 -1.95 20.78 4.18
CA GLY A 31 -2.58 21.39 5.36
C GLY A 31 -1.64 21.66 6.53
N GLN A 32 -0.33 21.71 6.26
CA GLN A 32 0.72 21.98 7.25
C GLN A 32 1.14 23.46 7.29
N GLY A 33 0.64 24.28 6.35
CA GLY A 33 0.85 25.72 6.28
C GLY A 33 -0.45 26.53 6.26
N PRO A 34 -0.36 27.86 6.29
CA PRO A 34 -1.52 28.73 6.19
C PRO A 34 -2.16 28.61 4.80
N THR A 35 -3.42 28.17 4.74
CA THR A 35 -4.15 28.11 3.47
C THR A 35 -4.50 29.51 2.97
N PRO A 36 -4.04 29.92 1.78
CA PRO A 36 -4.34 31.24 1.25
C PRO A 36 -5.84 31.35 0.91
N THR A 37 -6.41 32.53 1.13
CA THR A 37 -7.84 32.77 0.82
C THR A 37 -8.04 32.74 -0.71
N PRO A 38 -9.05 32.04 -1.24
CA PRO A 38 -9.33 32.02 -2.67
C PRO A 38 -9.43 33.43 -3.27
N GLY A 39 -8.73 33.66 -4.38
CA GLY A 39 -8.67 34.95 -5.07
C GLY A 39 -7.70 35.99 -4.46
N SER A 40 -7.09 35.72 -3.31
CA SER A 40 -5.99 36.54 -2.78
C SER A 40 -4.74 36.47 -3.66
N GLN A 41 -3.82 37.43 -3.49
CA GLN A 41 -2.53 37.40 -4.20
C GLN A 41 -1.72 36.15 -3.88
N SER A 42 -1.66 35.74 -2.61
CA SER A 42 -0.99 34.49 -2.21
C SER A 42 -1.64 33.26 -2.84
N PHE A 43 -2.96 33.27 -3.07
CA PHE A 43 -3.62 32.20 -3.80
C PHE A 43 -3.25 32.20 -5.28
N GLN A 44 -3.22 33.37 -5.92
CA GLN A 44 -2.81 33.50 -7.33
C GLN A 44 -1.32 33.13 -7.55
N ALA A 45 -0.48 33.34 -6.54
CA ALA A 45 0.91 32.89 -6.58
C ALA A 45 1.01 31.35 -6.44
N ALA A 46 0.16 30.75 -5.60
CA ALA A 46 0.09 29.31 -5.38
C ALA A 46 -0.58 28.53 -6.54
N ASP A 47 -1.58 29.11 -7.19
CA ASP A 47 -2.34 28.56 -8.34
C ASP A 47 -1.56 28.84 -9.64
N VAL A 48 -0.45 28.12 -9.79
CA VAL A 48 0.57 28.37 -10.83
C VAL A 48 0.02 28.08 -12.22
N ASN A 49 -0.87 27.10 -12.36
CA ASN A 49 -1.51 26.78 -13.63
C ASN A 49 -2.81 27.59 -13.88
N SER A 50 -3.29 28.34 -12.88
CA SER A 50 -4.48 29.18 -12.91
C SER A 50 -5.78 28.39 -13.17
N ASP A 51 -5.90 27.19 -12.60
CA ASP A 51 -7.08 26.34 -12.70
C ASP A 51 -8.07 26.53 -11.53
N GLY A 52 -7.71 27.33 -10.53
CA GLY A 52 -8.53 27.64 -9.37
C GLY A 52 -8.50 26.60 -8.25
N ALA A 53 -7.63 25.59 -8.35
CA ALA A 53 -7.34 24.63 -7.29
C ALA A 53 -5.85 24.69 -6.92
N LEU A 54 -5.51 24.32 -5.68
CA LEU A 54 -4.12 24.17 -5.24
C LEU A 54 -3.85 22.68 -5.09
N ASN A 55 -3.10 22.10 -6.02
CA ASN A 55 -2.85 20.66 -6.08
C ASN A 55 -1.51 20.32 -6.76
N ILE A 56 -1.29 19.02 -7.02
CA ILE A 56 -0.07 18.54 -7.68
C ILE A 56 0.23 19.21 -9.04
N LEU A 57 -0.79 19.65 -9.78
CA LEU A 57 -0.60 20.32 -11.07
C LEU A 57 0.17 21.64 -10.91
N ASP A 58 -0.07 22.37 -9.82
CA ASP A 58 0.64 23.61 -9.51
C ASP A 58 2.10 23.34 -9.14
N ILE A 59 2.37 22.26 -8.42
CA ILE A 59 3.75 21.85 -8.08
C ILE A 59 4.53 21.50 -9.34
N VAL A 60 3.95 20.69 -10.24
CA VAL A 60 4.63 20.34 -11.50
C VAL A 60 4.80 21.58 -12.37
N ALA A 61 3.83 22.49 -12.39
CA ALA A 61 3.96 23.76 -13.10
C ALA A 61 5.08 24.64 -12.52
N LEU A 62 5.17 24.74 -11.20
CA LEU A 62 6.20 25.51 -10.50
C LEU A 62 7.61 24.94 -10.76
N VAL A 63 7.78 23.62 -10.61
CA VAL A 63 9.04 22.94 -10.93
C VAL A 63 9.43 23.20 -12.38
N ASN A 64 8.47 23.14 -13.32
CA ASN A 64 8.74 23.43 -14.72
C ASN A 64 9.20 24.89 -14.95
N LEU A 65 8.64 25.86 -14.24
CA LEU A 65 9.08 27.25 -14.30
C LEU A 65 10.50 27.43 -13.76
N ILE A 66 10.85 26.75 -12.66
CA ILE A 66 12.19 26.79 -12.06
C ILE A 66 13.22 26.18 -13.01
N LEU A 67 12.91 25.01 -13.59
CA LEU A 67 13.82 24.30 -14.49
C LEU A 67 13.91 24.95 -15.88
N ASN A 68 12.80 25.52 -16.39
CA ASN A 68 12.69 26.08 -17.72
C ASN A 68 11.93 27.43 -17.72
N PRO A 69 12.57 28.54 -17.29
CA PRO A 69 11.93 29.85 -17.15
C PRO A 69 11.47 30.50 -18.46
N SER A 70 11.81 29.91 -19.62
CA SER A 70 11.31 30.29 -20.94
C SER A 70 10.71 29.07 -21.63
N PRO A 71 9.48 28.65 -21.28
CA PRO A 71 8.91 27.43 -21.83
C PRO A 71 8.71 27.57 -23.35
N PRO A 72 8.99 26.51 -24.14
CA PRO A 72 8.61 26.50 -25.54
C PRO A 72 7.10 26.75 -25.66
N GLY A 73 6.69 27.53 -26.68
CA GLY A 73 5.30 27.97 -26.87
C GLY A 73 4.27 26.84 -26.70
N LYS A 74 3.13 27.17 -26.09
CA LYS A 74 2.04 26.22 -25.73
C LYS A 74 1.72 25.27 -26.90
N THR A 75 2.30 24.09 -26.88
CA THR A 75 1.91 23.01 -27.79
C THR A 75 0.81 22.24 -27.06
N ILE A 76 -0.43 22.39 -27.51
CA ILE A 76 -1.56 21.64 -26.94
C ILE A 76 -1.48 20.22 -27.49
N ALA A 77 -0.72 19.35 -26.81
CA ALA A 77 -0.82 17.92 -27.06
C ALA A 77 -2.20 17.46 -26.57
N HIS A 78 -2.97 16.82 -27.45
CA HIS A 78 -4.20 16.13 -27.05
C HIS A 78 -3.78 14.90 -26.26
N ILE A 79 -4.10 14.87 -24.96
CA ILE A 79 -3.75 13.76 -24.10
C ILE A 79 -4.95 12.84 -23.98
N THR A 80 -4.85 11.67 -24.59
CA THR A 80 -5.87 10.61 -24.55
C THR A 80 -5.58 9.53 -23.52
N ALA A 81 -4.41 9.60 -22.88
CA ALA A 81 -3.94 8.62 -21.89
C ALA A 81 -4.76 8.70 -20.61
N THR A 82 -5.14 7.55 -20.05
CA THR A 82 -5.86 7.44 -18.77
C THR A 82 -4.98 6.74 -17.75
N VAL A 83 -4.92 7.29 -16.55
CA VAL A 83 -4.26 6.67 -15.40
C VAL A 83 -5.29 5.82 -14.65
N TYR A 84 -5.00 4.53 -14.48
CA TYR A 84 -5.78 3.64 -13.64
C TYR A 84 -5.08 3.47 -12.31
N VAL A 85 -5.79 3.60 -11.21
CA VAL A 85 -5.22 3.46 -9.86
C VAL A 85 -6.12 2.63 -8.96
N GLY A 86 -5.54 1.82 -8.08
CA GLY A 86 -6.33 1.05 -7.12
C GLY A 86 -5.56 0.59 -5.91
N LEU A 87 -6.30 0.31 -4.84
CA LEU A 87 -5.82 -0.43 -3.68
C LEU A 87 -5.78 -1.92 -4.01
N ASP A 88 -4.60 -2.54 -3.91
CA ASP A 88 -4.40 -3.97 -4.19
C ASP A 88 -4.65 -4.84 -2.95
N PRO A 89 -4.82 -6.17 -3.12
CA PRO A 89 -4.95 -7.09 -2.00
C PRO A 89 -3.86 -6.93 -0.95
N VAL A 90 -4.30 -6.93 0.32
CA VAL A 90 -3.45 -6.76 1.50
C VAL A 90 -2.37 -7.84 1.56
N GLN A 91 -1.14 -7.41 1.83
CA GLN A 91 -0.03 -8.33 2.10
C GLN A 91 0.23 -8.36 3.62
N THR A 92 0.31 -9.57 4.19
CA THR A 92 0.60 -9.76 5.62
C THR A 92 2.10 -10.00 5.82
N LEU A 93 2.73 -9.22 6.70
CA LEU A 93 4.15 -9.33 7.06
C LEU A 93 4.36 -10.24 8.28
N GLU A 94 5.61 -10.63 8.54
CA GLU A 94 5.98 -11.62 9.59
C GLU A 94 5.55 -11.22 11.02
N ASN A 95 5.32 -9.92 11.28
CA ASN A 95 4.86 -9.39 12.56
C ASN A 95 3.34 -9.12 12.61
N ARG A 96 2.56 -9.66 11.67
CA ARG A 96 1.11 -9.40 11.49
C ARG A 96 0.78 -7.96 11.09
N ARG A 97 1.78 -7.13 10.81
CA ARG A 97 1.57 -5.85 10.13
C ARG A 97 1.05 -6.13 8.74
N GLN A 98 0.03 -5.38 8.33
CA GLN A 98 -0.48 -5.43 6.98
C GLN A 98 0.14 -4.30 6.17
N ARG A 99 0.32 -4.52 4.88
CA ARG A 99 0.65 -3.45 3.94
C ARG A 99 -0.28 -3.52 2.74
N VAL A 100 -0.72 -2.36 2.29
CA VAL A 100 -1.64 -2.22 1.16
C VAL A 100 -0.86 -1.61 0.00
N PRO A 101 -0.62 -2.36 -1.08
CA PRO A 101 -0.04 -1.77 -2.28
C PRO A 101 -1.06 -0.85 -2.96
N VAL A 102 -0.59 0.29 -3.43
CA VAL A 102 -1.32 1.17 -4.34
C VAL A 102 -0.69 1.01 -5.73
N SER A 103 -1.46 0.47 -6.66
CA SER A 103 -1.00 0.22 -8.03
C SER A 103 -1.48 1.30 -8.98
N LEU A 104 -0.59 1.67 -9.90
CA LEU A 104 -0.86 2.60 -10.99
C LEU A 104 -0.61 1.91 -12.32
N THR A 105 -1.52 2.07 -13.29
CA THR A 105 -1.37 1.63 -14.67
C THR A 105 -1.56 2.81 -15.60
N THR A 106 -0.63 3.04 -16.52
CA THR A 106 -0.71 4.13 -17.49
C THR A 106 0.13 3.84 -18.73
N ASP A 107 -0.28 4.40 -19.87
CA ASP A 107 0.41 4.43 -21.15
C ASP A 107 1.14 5.76 -21.42
N ALA A 108 1.03 6.74 -20.52
CA ALA A 108 1.72 8.02 -20.60
C ALA A 108 2.63 8.28 -19.38
N PRO A 109 3.66 9.12 -19.54
CA PRO A 109 4.48 9.53 -18.40
C PRO A 109 3.66 10.35 -17.38
N VAL A 110 3.93 10.14 -16.09
CA VAL A 110 3.31 10.87 -14.97
C VAL A 110 4.42 11.60 -14.21
N ALA A 111 4.38 12.93 -14.20
CA ALA A 111 5.40 13.75 -13.55
C ALA A 111 5.17 13.96 -12.05
N GLY A 112 3.93 13.78 -11.61
CA GLY A 112 3.56 13.77 -10.21
C GLY A 112 2.11 13.35 -10.04
N PHE A 113 1.76 12.97 -8.83
CA PHE A 113 0.36 12.74 -8.46
C PHE A 113 0.11 13.10 -6.99
N GLN A 114 -1.16 13.31 -6.68
CA GLN A 114 -1.69 13.47 -5.33
C GLN A 114 -2.78 12.43 -5.11
N MET A 115 -2.83 11.82 -3.93
CA MET A 115 -3.91 10.92 -3.55
C MET A 115 -4.41 11.19 -2.14
N THR A 116 -5.70 10.91 -1.93
CA THR A 116 -6.37 10.99 -0.63
C THR A 116 -6.88 9.61 -0.24
N VAL A 117 -6.40 9.09 0.88
CA VAL A 117 -6.83 7.83 1.48
C VAL A 117 -7.57 8.14 2.78
N ARG A 118 -8.84 7.72 2.86
CA ARG A 118 -9.68 7.87 4.05
C ARG A 118 -9.80 6.57 4.82
N TYR A 119 -9.84 6.66 6.15
CA TYR A 119 -10.01 5.52 7.04
C TYR A 119 -10.67 5.95 8.36
N ASP A 120 -11.16 4.97 9.13
CA ASP A 120 -11.65 5.22 10.50
C ASP A 120 -10.47 5.11 11.48
N PRO A 121 -10.03 6.22 12.12
CA PRO A 121 -8.89 6.20 13.03
C PRO A 121 -9.15 5.45 14.35
N SER A 122 -10.39 5.07 14.64
CA SER A 122 -10.70 4.17 15.76
C SER A 122 -10.46 2.69 15.41
N ALA A 123 -10.43 2.35 14.12
CA ALA A 123 -10.28 0.98 13.62
C ALA A 123 -8.88 0.70 13.04
N ILE A 124 -8.27 1.71 12.43
CA ILE A 124 -7.00 1.60 11.71
C ILE A 124 -6.05 2.71 12.18
N ARG A 125 -4.76 2.38 12.25
CA ARG A 125 -3.68 3.38 12.23
C ARG A 125 -2.85 3.14 10.97
N LEU A 126 -2.80 4.14 10.10
CA LEU A 126 -1.85 4.12 8.97
C LEU A 126 -0.47 4.54 9.46
N LEU A 127 0.57 3.97 8.85
CA LEU A 127 1.96 4.34 9.11
C LEU A 127 2.52 5.12 7.93
N GLU A 128 3.77 5.55 8.05
CA GLU A 128 4.50 6.22 6.98
C GLU A 128 4.41 5.40 5.68
N PRO A 129 3.94 6.01 4.57
CA PRO A 129 3.89 5.36 3.28
C PRO A 129 5.32 5.03 2.81
N GLU A 130 5.47 3.88 2.15
CA GLU A 130 6.75 3.39 1.65
C GLU A 130 6.76 3.51 0.12
N PRO A 131 7.69 4.28 -0.48
CA PRO A 131 7.78 4.39 -1.93
C PRO A 131 8.30 3.08 -2.55
N THR A 132 7.91 2.78 -3.78
CA THR A 132 8.52 1.68 -4.55
C THR A 132 9.63 2.17 -5.47
N ASP A 133 10.49 1.25 -5.92
CA ASP A 133 11.55 1.55 -6.91
C ASP A 133 11.01 2.18 -8.20
N ARG A 134 9.72 2.04 -8.49
CA ARG A 134 9.07 2.66 -9.65
C ARG A 134 9.11 4.18 -9.60
N LEU A 135 9.13 4.77 -8.40
CA LEU A 135 9.20 6.21 -8.25
C LEU A 135 10.59 6.77 -8.59
N GLY A 136 11.64 5.94 -8.68
CA GLY A 136 12.99 6.41 -8.95
C GLY A 136 13.39 7.52 -7.98
N ASP A 137 13.76 8.69 -8.51
CA ASP A 137 14.21 9.85 -7.73
C ASP A 137 13.06 10.83 -7.38
N LEU A 138 11.80 10.46 -7.61
CA LEU A 138 10.67 11.30 -7.20
C LEU A 138 10.62 11.44 -5.68
N SER A 139 10.29 12.65 -5.22
CA SER A 139 10.07 12.97 -3.82
C SER A 139 8.65 12.58 -3.41
N MET A 140 8.48 12.15 -2.16
CA MET A 140 7.19 11.81 -1.57
C MET A 140 7.03 12.55 -0.25
N GLU A 141 5.93 13.29 -0.13
CA GLU A 141 5.52 14.01 1.06
C GLU A 141 4.10 13.59 1.43
N TRP A 142 3.77 13.64 2.71
CA TRP A 142 2.46 13.18 3.19
C TRP A 142 2.02 13.88 4.47
N SER A 143 0.71 13.88 4.70
CA SER A 143 0.10 14.23 5.98
C SER A 143 -1.02 13.24 6.31
N ASP A 144 -1.29 13.07 7.59
CA ASP A 144 -2.42 12.27 8.06
C ASP A 144 -3.12 13.03 9.20
N ILE A 145 -4.32 13.52 8.91
CA ILE A 145 -5.10 14.34 9.83
C ILE A 145 -6.50 13.74 9.93
N GLU A 146 -6.87 13.32 11.13
CA GLU A 146 -8.22 12.85 11.47
C GLU A 146 -8.78 11.76 10.53
N GLY A 147 -7.95 10.78 10.16
CA GLY A 147 -8.38 9.67 9.28
C GLY A 147 -8.34 10.00 7.79
N VAL A 148 -7.69 11.10 7.42
CA VAL A 148 -7.47 11.53 6.03
C VAL A 148 -5.97 11.64 5.78
N MET A 149 -5.44 10.61 5.12
CA MET A 149 -4.05 10.63 4.64
C MET A 149 -4.00 11.24 3.25
N GLN A 150 -3.20 12.28 3.10
CA GLN A 150 -2.83 12.83 1.80
C GLN A 150 -1.39 12.43 1.49
N ILE A 151 -1.15 11.92 0.28
CA ILE A 151 0.18 11.61 -0.22
C ILE A 151 0.40 12.39 -1.51
N LEU A 152 1.54 13.04 -1.59
CA LEU A 152 1.96 13.86 -2.70
C LEU A 152 3.30 13.35 -3.22
N ILE A 153 3.36 13.04 -4.51
CA ILE A 153 4.57 12.54 -5.17
C ILE A 153 4.86 13.40 -6.38
N TYR A 154 6.09 13.89 -6.49
CA TYR A 154 6.49 14.85 -7.50
C TYR A 154 7.97 14.71 -7.85
N SER A 155 8.32 15.16 -9.05
CA SER A 155 9.71 15.24 -9.49
C SER A 155 10.29 16.62 -9.23
N THR A 156 11.48 16.71 -8.63
CA THR A 156 12.25 17.96 -8.53
C THR A 156 13.19 18.17 -9.71
N THR A 157 13.40 17.13 -10.53
CA THR A 157 14.31 17.13 -11.68
C THR A 157 13.56 17.08 -13.03
N GLY A 158 12.23 17.05 -12.99
CA GLY A 158 11.36 16.92 -14.16
C GLY A 158 11.31 15.52 -14.78
N GLN A 159 12.02 14.52 -14.19
CA GLN A 159 11.93 13.13 -14.64
C GLN A 159 10.59 12.51 -14.22
N PRO A 160 9.77 12.02 -15.16
CA PRO A 160 8.48 11.42 -14.84
C PRO A 160 8.57 9.91 -14.59
N ILE A 161 7.57 9.39 -13.90
CA ILE A 161 7.28 7.96 -13.84
C ILE A 161 6.95 7.49 -15.25
N GLN A 162 7.62 6.43 -15.70
CA GLN A 162 7.42 5.88 -17.03
C GLN A 162 6.13 5.03 -17.12
N PRO A 163 5.56 4.88 -18.32
CA PRO A 163 4.43 3.98 -18.57
C PRO A 163 4.66 2.56 -18.03
N GLY A 164 3.59 1.91 -17.58
CA GLY A 164 3.64 0.55 -17.02
C GLY A 164 2.57 0.29 -15.97
N GLN A 165 2.57 -0.94 -15.44
CA GLN A 165 1.61 -1.46 -14.46
C GLN A 165 2.37 -2.10 -13.29
N MET A 166 2.52 -1.38 -12.19
CA MET A 166 3.22 -1.81 -10.98
C MET A 166 2.80 -0.96 -9.76
N PRO A 167 2.97 -1.46 -8.53
CA PRO A 167 2.81 -0.66 -7.31
C PRO A 167 3.71 0.58 -7.30
N ILE A 168 3.17 1.69 -6.81
CA ILE A 168 3.88 2.98 -6.67
C ILE A 168 4.16 3.32 -5.20
N VAL A 169 3.29 2.89 -4.29
CA VAL A 169 3.41 3.13 -2.85
C VAL A 169 2.89 1.89 -2.11
N PHE A 170 3.51 1.52 -1.00
CA PHE A 170 2.90 0.64 0.00
C PHE A 170 2.44 1.48 1.19
N ILE A 171 1.22 1.25 1.67
CA ILE A 171 0.69 1.89 2.87
C ILE A 171 0.68 0.83 3.97
N PRO A 172 1.59 0.88 4.96
CA PRO A 172 1.55 -0.04 6.09
C PRO A 172 0.39 0.32 7.03
N VAL A 173 -0.28 -0.72 7.53
CA VAL A 173 -1.53 -0.64 8.29
C VAL A 173 -1.38 -1.44 9.58
N ASP A 174 -1.60 -0.76 10.70
CA ASP A 174 -1.86 -1.41 11.98
C ASP A 174 -3.38 -1.40 12.25
N LEU A 175 -3.96 -2.56 12.52
CA LEU A 175 -5.37 -2.69 12.90
C LEU A 175 -5.54 -2.51 14.41
N LEU A 176 -6.44 -1.60 14.80
CA LEU A 176 -6.83 -1.35 16.20
C LEU A 176 -8.06 -2.20 16.60
N THR A 177 -8.83 -2.64 15.61
CA THR A 177 -9.98 -3.55 15.71
C THR A 177 -9.72 -4.84 14.91
N GLN A 178 -10.69 -5.75 14.81
CA GLN A 178 -10.54 -6.96 13.99
C GLN A 178 -10.46 -6.67 12.48
N GLU A 179 -11.04 -5.56 12.05
CA GLU A 179 -11.17 -5.13 10.66
C GLU A 179 -11.33 -3.62 10.54
N GLY A 180 -11.01 -3.10 9.36
CA GLY A 180 -11.36 -1.74 8.97
C GLY A 180 -11.40 -1.61 7.45
N THR A 181 -11.71 -0.41 6.98
CA THR A 181 -11.82 -0.11 5.56
C THR A 181 -10.95 1.08 5.22
N LEU A 182 -10.16 0.95 4.15
CA LEU A 182 -9.49 2.06 3.48
C LEU A 182 -10.30 2.46 2.25
N THR A 183 -10.40 3.76 2.01
CA THR A 183 -11.02 4.31 0.80
C THR A 183 -10.01 5.21 0.08
N LEU A 184 -9.66 4.88 -1.16
CA LEU A 184 -8.98 5.80 -2.06
C LEU A 184 -10.05 6.76 -2.62
N ASP A 185 -10.17 7.91 -1.97
CA ASP A 185 -11.24 8.89 -2.19
C ASP A 185 -10.97 9.75 -3.43
N GLN A 186 -9.73 10.20 -3.59
CA GLN A 186 -9.32 11.04 -4.71
C GLN A 186 -7.92 10.68 -5.19
N PHE A 187 -7.69 10.87 -6.49
CA PHE A 187 -6.38 10.76 -7.12
C PHE A 187 -6.29 11.75 -8.28
N ILE A 188 -5.24 12.57 -8.29
CA ILE A 188 -4.96 13.58 -9.32
C ILE A 188 -3.58 13.27 -9.89
N ALA A 189 -3.46 13.24 -11.23
CA ALA A 189 -2.21 12.95 -11.91
C ALA A 189 -1.84 14.07 -12.87
N ALA A 190 -0.56 14.47 -12.83
CA ALA A 190 0.02 15.47 -13.70
C ALA A 190 0.92 14.81 -14.75
N ASN A 191 0.78 15.23 -16.00
CA ASN A 191 1.76 14.92 -17.05
C ASN A 191 3.02 15.81 -16.92
N PRO A 192 4.10 15.56 -17.69
CA PRO A 192 5.32 16.38 -17.64
C PRO A 192 5.15 17.86 -18.02
N GLN A 193 4.07 18.23 -18.71
CA GLN A 193 3.72 19.61 -19.06
C GLN A 193 2.78 20.25 -18.02
N ALA A 194 2.64 19.67 -16.83
CA ALA A 194 1.73 20.11 -15.76
C ALA A 194 0.23 20.09 -16.12
N GLY A 195 -0.16 19.35 -17.15
CA GLY A 195 -1.58 19.14 -17.48
C GLY A 195 -2.18 17.96 -16.72
N SER A 196 -3.48 18.04 -16.42
CA SER A 196 -4.22 16.94 -15.80
C SER A 196 -4.30 15.73 -16.72
N LEU A 197 -4.06 14.56 -16.16
CA LEU A 197 -4.37 13.27 -16.78
C LEU A 197 -5.73 12.78 -16.27
N PRO A 198 -6.61 12.26 -17.15
CA PRO A 198 -7.80 11.53 -16.73
C PRO A 198 -7.43 10.35 -15.81
N VAL A 199 -8.18 10.18 -14.71
CA VAL A 199 -7.95 9.12 -13.73
C VAL A 199 -9.19 8.24 -13.59
N THR A 200 -8.98 6.92 -13.52
CA THR A 200 -10.00 5.94 -13.15
C THR A 200 -9.54 5.16 -11.92
N ILE A 201 -10.29 5.28 -10.83
CA ILE A 201 -10.06 4.46 -9.63
C ILE A 201 -10.68 3.08 -9.87
N THR A 202 -9.86 2.04 -10.03
CA THR A 202 -10.29 0.66 -10.29
C THR A 202 -10.73 -0.05 -9.02
N THR A 203 -10.02 0.17 -7.92
CA THR A 203 -10.36 -0.34 -6.58
C THR A 203 -10.29 0.81 -5.58
N GLY A 204 -11.44 1.44 -5.33
CA GLY A 204 -11.55 2.59 -4.44
C GLY A 204 -11.77 2.26 -2.97
N GLN A 205 -12.13 1.03 -2.63
CA GLN A 205 -12.33 0.59 -1.24
C GLN A 205 -11.69 -0.76 -1.01
N LEU A 206 -11.01 -0.91 0.13
CA LEU A 206 -10.35 -2.14 0.53
C LEU A 206 -10.61 -2.43 2.01
N ARG A 207 -11.15 -3.62 2.30
CA ARG A 207 -11.26 -4.13 3.66
C ARG A 207 -9.93 -4.74 4.09
N VAL A 208 -9.41 -4.27 5.20
CA VAL A 208 -8.26 -4.84 5.92
C VAL A 208 -8.78 -5.61 7.13
N SER A 209 -8.25 -6.80 7.40
CA SER A 209 -8.72 -7.62 8.52
C SER A 209 -7.62 -8.52 9.06
N THR A 210 -7.58 -8.65 10.39
CA THR A 210 -6.70 -9.61 11.08
C THR A 210 -7.10 -11.06 10.82
N LEU A 211 -8.36 -11.29 10.43
CA LEU A 211 -8.86 -12.62 10.13
C LEU A 211 -8.40 -13.06 8.74
N PRO A 212 -8.05 -14.35 8.58
CA PRO A 212 -7.65 -14.85 7.28
C PRO A 212 -8.83 -14.89 6.31
N ALA A 213 -8.56 -14.64 5.03
CA ALA A 213 -9.60 -14.64 3.99
C ALA A 213 -9.87 -16.04 3.42
N VAL A 214 -8.90 -16.95 3.51
CA VAL A 214 -8.96 -18.31 2.97
C VAL A 214 -8.40 -19.31 3.97
N PHE A 215 -8.77 -20.58 3.80
CA PHE A 215 -8.09 -21.67 4.49
C PHE A 215 -6.67 -21.81 3.92
N SER A 216 -5.70 -22.08 4.79
CA SER A 216 -4.33 -22.40 4.36
C SER A 216 -3.64 -23.31 5.36
N LEU A 217 -2.75 -24.18 4.87
CA LEU A 217 -1.82 -24.93 5.69
C LEU A 217 -0.40 -24.38 5.48
N GLY A 218 0.24 -23.89 6.53
CA GLY A 218 1.61 -23.38 6.52
C GLY A 218 2.65 -24.50 6.42
N ALA A 219 3.85 -24.16 5.95
CA ALA A 219 4.99 -25.06 6.07
C ALA A 219 5.43 -25.14 7.52
N ASN A 220 5.76 -26.34 8.00
CA ASN A 220 6.27 -26.55 9.34
C ASN A 220 7.65 -25.89 9.52
N ARG A 221 7.92 -25.28 10.67
CA ARG A 221 9.20 -24.64 11.00
C ARG A 221 9.68 -25.03 12.40
N PRO A 222 10.93 -25.49 12.58
CA PRO A 222 11.92 -25.76 11.53
C PRO A 222 11.54 -26.98 10.66
N ASN A 223 12.13 -27.09 9.47
CA ASN A 223 12.08 -28.29 8.62
C ASN A 223 13.41 -28.40 7.83
N PRO A 224 14.27 -29.41 8.07
CA PRO A 224 14.10 -30.51 9.03
C PRO A 224 14.06 -30.06 10.49
N PHE A 225 13.56 -30.91 11.40
CA PHE A 225 13.40 -30.56 12.82
C PHE A 225 13.88 -31.67 13.77
N ASN A 226 14.23 -31.32 15.02
CA ASN A 226 14.63 -32.25 16.08
C ASN A 226 14.28 -31.73 17.50
N PRO A 227 13.46 -32.43 18.32
CA PRO A 227 12.37 -33.31 17.92
C PRO A 227 11.07 -32.53 17.69
N SER A 228 11.10 -31.18 17.73
CA SER A 228 9.88 -30.36 17.64
C SER A 228 9.85 -29.42 16.45
N THR A 229 8.65 -29.27 15.87
CA THR A 229 8.33 -28.32 14.80
C THR A 229 6.97 -27.69 15.07
N THR A 230 6.76 -26.48 14.57
CA THR A 230 5.48 -25.78 14.63
C THR A 230 4.84 -25.82 13.26
N ILE A 231 3.56 -26.20 13.21
CA ILE A 231 2.71 -26.16 12.02
C ILE A 231 1.73 -25.00 12.19
N THR A 232 1.67 -24.12 11.21
CA THR A 232 0.71 -23.01 11.18
C THR A 232 -0.42 -23.30 10.21
N PHE A 233 -1.62 -22.78 10.47
CA PHE A 233 -2.75 -22.87 9.53
C PHE A 233 -3.76 -21.75 9.77
N GLU A 234 -4.60 -21.49 8.77
CA GLU A 234 -5.57 -20.40 8.77
C GLU A 234 -6.99 -20.94 8.55
N VAL A 235 -7.94 -20.35 9.28
CA VAL A 235 -9.36 -20.70 9.26
C VAL A 235 -10.15 -19.40 9.01
N PRO A 236 -10.77 -19.21 7.83
CA PRO A 236 -11.46 -17.96 7.48
C PRO A 236 -12.89 -17.87 8.04
N GLN A 237 -13.48 -19.01 8.38
CA GLN A 237 -14.84 -19.12 8.91
C GLN A 237 -14.91 -20.24 9.93
N ALA A 238 -15.87 -20.19 10.85
CA ALA A 238 -16.02 -21.23 11.87
C ALA A 238 -16.23 -22.62 11.22
N ALA A 239 -15.38 -23.58 11.56
CA ALA A 239 -15.41 -24.92 10.98
C ALA A 239 -14.83 -25.96 11.95
N HIS A 240 -15.23 -27.23 11.80
CA HIS A 240 -14.55 -28.33 12.48
C HIS A 240 -13.25 -28.63 11.74
N ILE A 241 -12.13 -28.57 12.46
CA ILE A 241 -10.79 -28.73 11.91
C ILE A 241 -10.17 -30.02 12.42
N THR A 242 -9.60 -30.79 11.49
CA THR A 242 -8.77 -31.95 11.81
C THR A 242 -7.37 -31.74 11.25
N LEU A 243 -6.36 -31.80 12.10
CA LEU A 243 -4.94 -31.79 11.69
C LEU A 243 -4.28 -33.09 12.14
N THR A 244 -3.92 -33.92 11.16
CA THR A 244 -3.40 -35.27 11.41
C THR A 244 -2.03 -35.45 10.78
N ILE A 245 -1.13 -36.11 11.51
CA ILE A 245 0.18 -36.53 11.04
C ILE A 245 0.12 -37.98 10.59
N TYR A 246 0.69 -38.25 9.43
CA TYR A 246 0.79 -39.54 8.80
C TYR A 246 2.25 -39.91 8.53
N ASN A 247 2.57 -41.19 8.60
CA ASN A 247 3.83 -41.70 8.08
C ASN A 247 3.79 -41.78 6.54
N ILE A 248 4.91 -42.16 5.90
CA ILE A 248 5.00 -42.25 4.44
C ILE A 248 4.09 -43.31 3.82
N LEU A 249 3.62 -44.28 4.61
CA LEU A 249 2.66 -45.30 4.20
C LEU A 249 1.20 -44.82 4.31
N GLY A 250 0.98 -43.57 4.75
CA GLY A 250 -0.37 -43.02 4.94
C GLY A 250 -1.05 -43.47 6.23
N GLN A 251 -0.33 -44.12 7.16
CA GLN A 251 -0.88 -44.52 8.44
C GLN A 251 -0.90 -43.33 9.41
N GLU A 252 -2.01 -43.15 10.11
CA GLU A 252 -2.16 -42.09 11.13
C GLU A 252 -1.19 -42.34 12.28
N VAL A 253 -0.36 -41.33 12.57
CA VAL A 253 0.62 -41.33 13.66
C VAL A 253 0.01 -40.67 14.90
N VAL A 254 -0.56 -39.48 14.72
CA VAL A 254 -1.23 -38.71 15.76
C VAL A 254 -2.16 -37.67 15.13
N ARG A 255 -3.29 -37.43 15.78
CA ARG A 255 -4.17 -36.29 15.51
C ARG A 255 -3.85 -35.17 16.48
N LEU A 256 -3.39 -34.05 15.96
CA LEU A 256 -3.00 -32.89 16.78
C LEU A 256 -4.20 -32.01 17.13
N ILE A 257 -5.18 -31.94 16.23
CA ILE A 257 -6.39 -31.12 16.39
C ILE A 257 -7.57 -31.93 15.85
N ASP A 258 -8.70 -31.90 16.56
CA ASP A 258 -9.98 -32.49 16.14
C ASP A 258 -11.16 -31.79 16.83
N GLU A 259 -11.40 -30.53 16.47
CA GLU A 259 -12.36 -29.69 17.17
C GLU A 259 -12.88 -28.53 16.32
N GLN A 260 -13.96 -27.90 16.78
CA GLN A 260 -14.47 -26.67 16.20
C GLN A 260 -13.48 -25.52 16.44
N ARG A 261 -13.15 -24.77 15.38
CA ARG A 261 -12.34 -23.56 15.44
C ARG A 261 -13.10 -22.37 14.88
N SER A 262 -12.97 -21.23 15.57
CA SER A 262 -13.43 -19.93 15.09
C SER A 262 -12.49 -19.39 13.99
N PRO A 263 -12.88 -18.32 13.26
CA PRO A 263 -11.97 -17.67 12.33
C PRO A 263 -10.68 -17.21 13.03
N GLY A 264 -9.53 -17.49 12.42
CA GLY A 264 -8.24 -17.14 13.01
C GLY A 264 -7.06 -17.87 12.40
N ARG A 265 -5.89 -17.47 12.85
CA ARG A 265 -4.60 -18.09 12.52
C ARG A 265 -4.14 -18.89 13.73
N TYR A 266 -3.74 -20.14 13.50
CA TYR A 266 -3.43 -21.09 14.56
C TYR A 266 -2.03 -21.68 14.37
N GLU A 267 -1.42 -22.05 15.49
CA GLU A 267 -0.14 -22.76 15.51
C GLU A 267 -0.28 -23.97 16.42
N VAL A 268 0.26 -25.12 15.99
CA VAL A 268 0.35 -26.32 16.80
C VAL A 268 1.75 -26.90 16.75
N ALA A 269 2.29 -27.27 17.89
CA ALA A 269 3.58 -27.94 17.98
C ALA A 269 3.41 -29.46 17.87
N TRP A 270 4.26 -30.09 17.08
CA TRP A 270 4.48 -31.53 17.16
C TRP A 270 5.87 -31.80 17.72
N ASN A 271 6.00 -32.80 18.57
CA ASN A 271 7.24 -33.18 19.27
C ASN A 271 7.79 -34.55 18.84
N GLY A 272 7.37 -35.04 17.67
CA GLY A 272 7.85 -36.32 17.15
C GLY A 272 7.33 -37.53 17.93
N ARG A 273 6.15 -37.45 18.55
CA ARG A 273 5.50 -38.55 19.26
C ARG A 273 4.20 -38.99 18.57
N ASN A 274 3.86 -40.27 18.71
CA ASN A 274 2.58 -40.83 18.28
C ASN A 274 1.48 -40.62 19.33
N ALA A 275 0.26 -41.09 19.05
CA ALA A 275 -0.90 -40.98 19.94
C ALA A 275 -0.69 -41.64 21.33
N GLN A 276 0.21 -42.62 21.45
CA GLN A 276 0.55 -43.27 22.73
C GLN A 276 1.69 -42.54 23.49
N GLY A 277 2.16 -41.40 22.99
CA GLY A 277 3.25 -40.63 23.58
C GLY A 277 4.65 -41.21 23.32
N ALA A 278 4.77 -42.26 22.52
CA ALA A 278 6.04 -42.85 22.14
C ALA A 278 6.69 -42.06 20.99
N GLY A 279 8.01 -41.88 21.04
CA GLY A 279 8.74 -41.18 19.98
C GLY A 279 8.78 -41.98 18.68
N VAL A 280 8.51 -41.34 17.54
CA VAL A 280 8.55 -41.97 16.22
C VAL A 280 9.97 -41.95 15.61
N SER A 281 10.24 -42.75 14.59
CA SER A 281 11.57 -42.82 13.96
C SER A 281 11.91 -41.57 13.15
N THR A 282 13.20 -41.27 12.98
CA THR A 282 13.69 -40.34 11.95
C THR A 282 13.10 -40.69 10.59
N GLY A 283 12.74 -39.68 9.79
CA GLY A 283 12.20 -39.91 8.46
C GLY A 283 11.25 -38.83 7.97
N ILE A 284 10.61 -39.12 6.85
CA ILE A 284 9.62 -38.25 6.21
C ILE A 284 8.23 -38.56 6.76
N TYR A 285 7.51 -37.51 7.11
CA TYR A 285 6.12 -37.54 7.53
C TYR A 285 5.30 -36.59 6.66
N MET A 286 3.99 -36.82 6.64
CA MET A 286 3.02 -35.90 6.06
C MET A 286 2.10 -35.39 7.15
N TYR A 287 1.63 -34.16 7.01
CA TYR A 287 0.57 -33.61 7.84
C TYR A 287 -0.53 -33.06 6.94
N ARG A 288 -1.77 -33.28 7.34
CA ARG A 288 -2.95 -32.93 6.54
C ARG A 288 -3.95 -32.16 7.39
N LEU A 289 -4.40 -31.03 6.87
CA LEU A 289 -5.48 -30.22 7.42
C LEU A 289 -6.76 -30.51 6.64
N ILE A 290 -7.86 -30.77 7.35
CA ILE A 290 -9.19 -30.95 6.77
C ILE A 290 -10.17 -30.04 7.52
N SER A 291 -11.08 -29.41 6.79
CA SER A 291 -12.21 -28.63 7.31
C SER A 291 -13.53 -29.33 6.98
N SER A 292 -14.51 -29.21 7.87
CA SER A 292 -15.91 -29.61 7.60
C SER A 292 -16.55 -28.89 6.42
N THR A 293 -15.97 -27.79 5.94
CA THR A 293 -16.44 -27.03 4.78
C THR A 293 -15.88 -27.56 3.45
N GLY A 294 -15.12 -28.67 3.47
CA GLY A 294 -14.58 -29.32 2.28
C GLY A 294 -13.13 -28.95 1.91
N PHE A 295 -12.48 -28.04 2.65
CA PHE A 295 -11.06 -27.75 2.45
C PHE A 295 -10.21 -28.95 2.91
N ALA A 296 -9.21 -29.32 2.10
CA ALA A 296 -8.21 -30.31 2.47
C ALA A 296 -6.86 -29.99 1.82
N GLU A 297 -5.79 -29.89 2.61
CA GLU A 297 -4.43 -29.67 2.14
C GLU A 297 -3.46 -30.58 2.92
N ALA A 298 -2.41 -31.07 2.26
CA ALA A 298 -1.38 -31.89 2.88
C ALA A 298 0.02 -31.40 2.50
N LYS A 299 0.95 -31.47 3.45
CA LYS A 299 2.36 -31.09 3.28
C LYS A 299 3.28 -32.13 3.91
N ARG A 300 4.56 -32.10 3.51
CA ARG A 300 5.60 -33.01 4.00
C ARG A 300 6.53 -32.32 4.99
N MET A 301 7.10 -33.11 5.89
CA MET A 301 8.11 -32.68 6.87
C MET A 301 9.14 -33.78 7.12
N THR A 302 10.33 -33.39 7.58
CA THR A 302 11.43 -34.31 7.87
C THR A 302 11.85 -34.20 9.33
N LEU A 303 11.67 -35.29 10.08
CA LEU A 303 12.17 -35.43 11.45
C LEU A 303 13.60 -35.97 11.42
N LEU A 304 14.51 -35.30 12.12
CA LEU A 304 15.86 -35.77 12.44
C LEU A 304 15.94 -36.00 13.95
N LYS A 305 16.60 -37.08 14.37
CA LYS A 305 16.94 -37.36 15.76
C LYS A 305 18.45 -37.32 15.91
#